data_AF-A0A9C7UZ27-F1
#
_entry.id   AF-A0A9C7UZ27-F1
#
_cell.length_a   1.000
_cell.length_b   1.000
_cell.length_c   1.000
_cell.angle_alpha   90.00
_cell.angle_beta   90.00
_cell.angle_gamma   90.00
#
_symmetry.space_group_name_H-M   'P 1'
#
loop_
_entity.id
_entity.type
_entity.pdbx_description
1 polymer ?
#
loop_
_entity_poly.entity_id
_entity_poly.type
_entity_poly.pdbx_seq_one_letter_code
_entity_poly.pdbx_strand_id
1 'polypeptide(L)'
;DIYDLVEWSCMEDARKALEENKTYDTWQHGFLQIFAAVLENKPFIMNVYRCVHQEQVEKYLKPLVDDLLLGVINEEAAGMTVREEDKDFIAQIYSYIFIGLMLDWIKDDMREDPKPIVDRLARLIKGSIAYALARFRV
;
A
#
# COMPACT_ATOMS: atom_id res chain seq x y z
N ASP A 1 -1.66 -23.87 3.05
CA ASP A 1 -2.88 -24.16 3.83
C ASP A 1 -4.11 -23.76 3.00
N ILE A 2 -5.33 -24.12 3.43
CA ILE A 2 -6.60 -23.77 2.74
C ILE A 2 -6.72 -22.25 2.49
N TYR A 3 -6.05 -21.44 3.30
CA TYR A 3 -5.92 -19.99 3.14
C TYR A 3 -4.93 -19.57 2.03
N ASP A 4 -3.87 -20.35 1.78
CA ASP A 4 -2.91 -20.13 0.66
C ASP A 4 -3.54 -20.54 -0.69
N LEU A 5 -4.56 -21.41 -0.70
CA LEU A 5 -5.25 -21.83 -1.93
C LEU A 5 -6.37 -20.85 -2.35
N VAL A 6 -6.94 -20.13 -1.39
CA VAL A 6 -7.89 -19.02 -1.63
C VAL A 6 -7.16 -17.73 -2.04
N GLU A 7 -5.82 -17.72 -1.94
CA GLU A 7 -4.94 -16.57 -2.18
C GLU A 7 -4.89 -16.10 -3.64
N TRP A 8 -5.39 -16.82 -4.65
CA TRP A 8 -4.85 -16.62 -6.01
C TRP A 8 -5.78 -16.13 -7.13
N SER A 9 -7.08 -15.93 -6.90
CA SER A 9 -7.93 -15.38 -7.97
C SER A 9 -8.12 -13.86 -7.90
N CYS A 10 -8.25 -13.30 -6.70
CA CYS A 10 -8.56 -11.86 -6.55
C CYS A 10 -7.30 -10.97 -6.52
N MET A 11 -6.14 -11.53 -6.17
CA MET A 11 -4.88 -10.78 -6.03
C MET A 11 -4.22 -10.44 -7.36
N GLU A 12 -4.31 -11.32 -8.35
CA GLU A 12 -3.80 -11.02 -9.69
C GLU A 12 -4.58 -9.87 -10.33
N ASP A 13 -5.88 -9.77 -10.05
CA ASP A 13 -6.72 -8.69 -10.57
C ASP A 13 -6.43 -7.34 -9.88
N ALA A 14 -6.22 -7.33 -8.55
CA ALA A 14 -5.78 -6.13 -7.84
C ALA A 14 -4.36 -5.69 -8.27
N ARG A 15 -3.44 -6.65 -8.45
CA ARG A 15 -2.07 -6.40 -8.93
C ARG A 15 -2.07 -5.84 -10.36
N LYS A 16 -2.91 -6.38 -11.24
CA LYS A 16 -3.13 -5.85 -12.60
C LYS A 16 -3.75 -4.46 -12.58
N ALA A 17 -4.74 -4.20 -11.72
CA ALA A 17 -5.38 -2.89 -11.61
C ALA A 17 -4.38 -1.79 -11.20
N LEU A 18 -3.35 -2.17 -10.44
CA LEU A 18 -2.27 -1.27 -10.03
C LEU A 18 -1.25 -0.97 -11.13
N GLU A 19 -1.16 -1.73 -12.24
CA GLU A 19 -0.06 -1.59 -13.21
C GLU A 19 0.07 -0.18 -13.82
N GLU A 20 -1.02 0.58 -13.91
CA GLU A 20 -1.02 1.94 -14.47
C GLU A 20 -0.95 3.07 -13.41
N ASN A 21 -1.01 2.75 -12.11
CA ASN A 21 -1.25 3.74 -11.04
C ASN A 21 -0.14 3.86 -9.99
N LYS A 22 1.11 3.65 -10.39
CA LYS A 22 2.27 3.63 -9.48
C LYS A 22 3.19 4.85 -9.56
N THR A 23 2.71 5.96 -10.10
CA THR A 23 3.50 7.19 -10.22
C THR A 23 3.19 8.18 -9.09
N TYR A 24 4.04 9.20 -8.93
CA TYR A 24 3.86 10.29 -7.98
C TYR A 24 2.49 10.98 -8.11
N ASP A 25 1.97 11.09 -9.34
CA ASP A 25 0.69 11.73 -9.59
C ASP A 25 -0.51 10.77 -9.44
N THR A 26 -0.29 9.45 -9.54
CA THR A 26 -1.39 8.47 -9.54
C THR A 26 -1.48 7.61 -8.29
N TRP A 27 -0.50 7.66 -7.37
CA TRP A 27 -0.46 6.73 -6.23
C TRP A 27 -1.68 6.84 -5.32
N GLN A 28 -2.34 8.00 -5.24
CA GLN A 28 -3.59 8.11 -4.48
C GLN A 28 -4.67 7.23 -5.09
N HIS A 29 -4.75 7.19 -6.43
CA HIS A 29 -5.66 6.31 -7.13
C HIS A 29 -5.27 4.85 -6.94
N GLY A 30 -3.97 4.53 -7.07
CA GLY A 30 -3.46 3.18 -6.79
C GLY A 30 -3.80 2.72 -5.37
N PHE A 31 -3.63 3.58 -4.36
CA PHE A 31 -3.98 3.23 -2.99
C PHE A 31 -5.49 3.04 -2.79
N LEU A 32 -6.32 3.88 -3.42
CA LEU A 32 -7.78 3.68 -3.43
C LEU A 32 -8.21 2.37 -4.10
N GLN A 33 -7.50 1.93 -5.15
CA GLN A 33 -7.75 0.62 -5.77
C GLN A 33 -7.47 -0.53 -4.79
N ILE A 34 -6.42 -0.41 -3.95
CA ILE A 34 -6.15 -1.40 -2.91
C ILE A 34 -7.30 -1.44 -1.89
N PHE A 35 -7.78 -0.28 -1.43
CA PHE A 35 -8.97 -0.21 -0.57
C PHE A 35 -10.20 -0.84 -1.22
N ALA A 36 -10.44 -0.58 -2.51
CA ALA A 36 -11.56 -1.16 -3.24
C ALA A 36 -11.45 -2.69 -3.31
N ALA A 37 -10.28 -3.22 -3.65
CA ALA A 37 -10.03 -4.66 -3.70
C ALA A 37 -10.25 -5.34 -2.33
N VAL A 38 -9.83 -4.69 -1.24
CA VAL A 38 -10.07 -5.17 0.12
C VAL A 38 -11.58 -5.15 0.45
N LEU A 39 -12.29 -4.08 0.07
CA LEU A 39 -13.72 -3.92 0.34
C LEU A 39 -14.59 -4.93 -0.44
N GLU A 40 -14.27 -5.17 -1.71
CA GLU A 40 -14.94 -6.18 -2.54
C GLU A 40 -14.86 -7.57 -1.91
N ASN A 41 -13.79 -7.82 -1.15
CA ASN A 41 -13.54 -9.06 -0.42
C ASN A 41 -13.85 -8.98 1.08
N LYS A 42 -14.67 -8.00 1.52
CA LYS A 42 -14.94 -7.71 2.94
C LYS A 42 -15.26 -8.95 3.78
N PRO A 43 -16.19 -9.87 3.41
CA PRO A 43 -16.49 -11.02 4.26
C PRO A 43 -15.27 -11.92 4.52
N PHE A 44 -14.44 -12.14 3.49
CA PHE A 44 -13.22 -12.93 3.62
C PHE A 44 -12.18 -12.21 4.49
N ILE A 45 -11.88 -10.94 4.19
CA ILE A 45 -10.89 -10.17 4.94
C ILE A 45 -11.29 -10.03 6.41
N MET A 46 -12.57 -9.77 6.69
CA MET A 46 -13.06 -9.68 8.07
C MET A 46 -13.00 -11.02 8.82
N ASN A 47 -13.23 -12.14 8.13
CA ASN A 47 -13.07 -13.46 8.72
C ASN A 47 -11.59 -13.76 9.03
N VAL A 48 -10.67 -13.45 8.12
CA VAL A 48 -9.22 -13.61 8.35
C VAL A 48 -8.76 -12.71 9.51
N TYR A 49 -9.19 -11.44 9.50
CA TYR A 49 -8.84 -10.46 10.53
C TYR A 49 -9.33 -10.88 11.93
N ARG A 50 -10.56 -11.38 12.04
CA ARG A 50 -11.18 -11.73 13.34
C ARG A 50 -10.85 -13.14 13.83
N CYS A 51 -10.73 -14.11 12.94
CA CYS A 51 -10.73 -15.54 13.30
C CYS A 51 -9.39 -16.24 13.07
N VAL A 52 -8.50 -15.69 12.23
CA VAL A 52 -7.20 -16.28 11.92
C VAL A 52 -6.12 -15.51 12.67
N HIS A 53 -5.55 -14.44 12.10
CA HIS A 53 -4.61 -13.53 12.77
C HIS A 53 -4.48 -12.22 11.97
N GLN A 54 -4.31 -11.09 12.65
CA GLN A 54 -4.05 -9.78 12.02
C GLN A 54 -2.83 -9.82 11.08
N GLU A 55 -1.78 -10.56 11.46
CA GLU A 55 -0.56 -10.73 10.65
C GLU A 55 -0.82 -11.32 9.26
N GLN A 56 -1.88 -12.12 9.09
CA GLN A 56 -2.21 -12.70 7.78
C GLN A 56 -2.79 -11.65 6.84
N VAL A 57 -3.55 -10.69 7.37
CA VAL A 57 -4.02 -9.54 6.59
C VAL A 57 -2.86 -8.64 6.22
N GLU A 58 -1.90 -8.44 7.12
CA GLU A 58 -0.68 -7.67 6.81
C GLU A 58 0.13 -8.32 5.69
N LYS A 59 0.34 -9.65 5.73
CA LYS A 59 1.00 -10.39 4.65
C LYS A 59 0.28 -10.24 3.30
N TYR A 60 -1.05 -10.15 3.32
CA TYR A 60 -1.87 -9.90 2.14
C TYR A 60 -1.70 -8.48 1.59
N LEU A 61 -1.68 -7.46 2.47
CA LEU A 61 -1.59 -6.05 2.07
C LEU A 61 -0.18 -5.65 1.61
N LYS A 62 0.85 -6.25 2.22
CA LYS A 62 2.23 -5.81 2.07
C LYS A 62 2.75 -5.81 0.63
N PRO A 63 2.59 -6.89 -0.17
CA PRO A 63 3.06 -6.88 -1.56
C PRO A 63 2.40 -5.80 -2.43
N LEU A 64 1.11 -5.53 -2.23
CA LEU A 64 0.37 -4.50 -2.99
C LEU A 64 0.86 -3.10 -2.67
N VAL A 65 1.09 -2.82 -1.39
CA VAL A 65 1.59 -1.53 -0.91
C VAL A 65 3.05 -1.33 -1.29
N ASP A 66 3.89 -2.36 -1.16
CA ASP A 66 5.31 -2.27 -1.51
C ASP A 66 5.48 -2.02 -3.02
N ASP A 67 4.72 -2.72 -3.88
CA ASP A 67 4.73 -2.53 -5.33
C ASP A 67 4.29 -1.11 -5.75
N LEU A 68 3.25 -0.57 -5.09
CA LEU A 68 2.82 0.82 -5.27
C LEU A 68 3.93 1.82 -4.89
N LEU A 69 4.51 1.66 -3.69
CA LEU A 69 5.49 2.60 -3.14
C LEU A 69 6.81 2.56 -3.88
N LEU A 70 7.28 1.37 -4.28
CA LEU A 70 8.50 1.22 -5.06
C LEU A 70 8.38 1.91 -6.42
N GLY A 71 7.21 1.87 -7.07
CA GLY A 71 6.97 2.63 -8.29
C GLY A 71 7.19 4.13 -8.10
N VAL A 72 6.55 4.71 -7.08
CA VAL A 72 6.66 6.14 -6.76
C VAL A 72 8.09 6.53 -6.39
N ILE A 73 8.75 5.73 -5.55
CA ILE A 73 10.11 6.00 -5.09
C ILE A 73 11.10 5.93 -6.25
N ASN A 74 10.95 4.96 -7.15
CA ASN A 74 11.84 4.82 -8.29
C ASN A 74 11.68 5.97 -9.30
N GLU A 75 10.44 6.43 -9.52
CA GLU A 75 10.17 7.61 -10.33
C GLU A 75 10.77 8.88 -9.71
N GLU A 76 10.51 9.13 -8.43
CA GLU A 76 11.02 10.32 -7.72
C GLU A 76 12.55 10.29 -7.57
N ALA A 77 13.15 9.12 -7.50
CA ALA A 77 14.60 8.94 -7.47
C ALA A 77 15.26 9.06 -8.86
N ALA A 78 14.47 9.16 -9.94
CA ALA A 78 15.02 9.26 -11.29
C ALA A 78 15.92 10.51 -11.41
N GLY A 79 17.17 10.30 -11.84
CA GLY A 79 18.17 11.37 -11.91
C GLY A 79 18.89 11.68 -10.59
N MET A 80 18.60 10.93 -9.52
CA MET A 80 19.33 10.98 -8.25
C MET A 80 20.25 9.75 -8.13
N THR A 81 21.39 9.92 -7.46
CA THR A 81 22.24 8.81 -7.03
C THR A 81 21.94 8.55 -5.56
N VAL A 82 21.14 7.52 -5.29
CA VAL A 82 20.72 7.06 -3.96
C VAL A 82 20.94 5.55 -3.93
N ARG A 83 21.42 5.01 -2.81
CA ARG A 83 21.65 3.56 -2.69
C ARG A 83 20.32 2.82 -2.63
N GLU A 84 20.29 1.61 -3.18
CA GLU A 84 19.07 0.78 -3.13
C GLU A 84 18.65 0.48 -1.69
N GLU A 85 19.60 0.24 -0.77
CA GLU A 85 19.31 0.03 0.66
C GLU A 85 18.55 1.21 1.30
N ASP A 86 18.85 2.44 0.88
CA ASP A 86 18.18 3.64 1.40
C ASP A 86 16.78 3.78 0.79
N LYS A 87 16.60 3.42 -0.50
CA LYS A 87 15.28 3.40 -1.15
C LYS A 87 14.38 2.35 -0.50
N ASP A 88 14.90 1.16 -0.24
CA ASP A 88 14.19 0.08 0.44
C ASP A 88 13.77 0.49 1.86
N PHE A 89 14.66 1.16 2.59
CA PHE A 89 14.35 1.68 3.91
C PHE A 89 13.24 2.75 3.86
N ILE A 90 13.31 3.68 2.90
CA ILE A 90 12.25 4.68 2.69
C ILE A 90 10.93 3.97 2.39
N ALA A 91 10.92 3.02 1.45
CA ALA A 91 9.73 2.25 1.08
C ALA A 91 9.12 1.53 2.30
N GLN A 92 9.96 0.91 3.13
CA GLN A 92 9.53 0.22 4.34
C GLN A 92 8.80 1.14 5.32
N ILE A 93 9.31 2.35 5.56
CA ILE A 93 8.68 3.33 6.47
C ILE A 93 7.30 3.74 5.94
N TYR A 94 7.19 4.04 4.65
CA TYR A 94 5.89 4.38 4.05
C TYR A 94 4.94 3.17 4.03
N SER A 95 5.46 1.95 3.84
CA SER A 95 4.68 0.72 3.87
C SER A 95 3.98 0.54 5.22
N TYR A 96 4.68 0.79 6.34
CA TYR A 96 4.07 0.78 7.67
C TYR A 96 2.93 1.78 7.83
N ILE A 97 3.06 2.98 7.26
CA ILE A 97 2.01 4.00 7.32
C ILE A 97 0.77 3.53 6.54
N PHE A 98 0.96 3.06 5.30
CA PHE A 98 -0.12 2.67 4.41
C PHE A 98 -0.86 1.43 4.95
N ILE A 99 -0.12 0.40 5.35
CA ILE A 99 -0.68 -0.82 5.92
C ILE A 99 -1.39 -0.51 7.25
N GLY A 100 -0.78 0.31 8.11
CA GLY A 100 -1.37 0.70 9.39
C GLY A 100 -2.74 1.36 9.22
N LEU A 101 -2.85 2.32 8.29
CA LEU A 101 -4.12 2.98 7.97
C LEU A 101 -5.18 2.00 7.46
N MET A 102 -4.79 1.03 6.64
CA MET A 102 -5.72 -0.01 6.17
C MET A 102 -6.15 -0.94 7.30
N LEU A 103 -5.23 -1.36 8.17
CA LEU A 103 -5.55 -2.22 9.31
C LEU A 103 -6.50 -1.51 10.29
N ASP A 104 -6.31 -0.22 10.54
CA ASP A 104 -7.23 0.59 11.36
C ASP A 104 -8.62 0.69 10.73
N TRP A 105 -8.69 0.88 9.41
CA TRP A 105 -9.96 0.92 8.68
C TRP A 105 -10.68 -0.45 8.67
N ILE A 106 -9.94 -1.55 8.49
CA ILE A 106 -10.45 -2.93 8.58
C ILE A 106 -10.98 -3.21 9.99
N LYS A 107 -10.24 -2.76 11.02
CA LYS A 107 -10.63 -2.91 12.42
C LYS A 107 -11.98 -2.27 12.72
N ASP A 108 -12.28 -1.12 12.10
CA ASP A 108 -13.59 -0.46 12.18
C ASP A 108 -14.59 -0.95 11.13
N ASP A 109 -14.50 -2.23 10.76
CA ASP A 109 -15.43 -2.91 9.85
C ASP A 109 -15.54 -2.24 8.47
N MET A 110 -14.50 -1.54 8.02
CA MET A 110 -14.42 -0.91 6.69
C MET A 110 -15.60 0.06 6.43
N ARG A 111 -16.05 0.77 7.47
CA ARG A 111 -17.29 1.57 7.42
C ARG A 111 -17.13 2.90 6.72
N GLU A 112 -16.00 3.56 6.96
CA GLU A 112 -15.74 4.89 6.39
C GLU A 112 -15.37 4.77 4.91
N ASP A 113 -15.71 5.81 4.13
CA ASP A 113 -15.17 5.97 2.77
C ASP A 113 -13.64 6.09 2.84
N PRO A 114 -12.87 5.27 2.11
CA PRO A 114 -11.41 5.37 2.05
C PRO A 114 -10.88 6.71 1.53
N LYS A 115 -11.65 7.42 0.70
CA LYS A 115 -11.19 8.66 0.06
C LYS A 115 -10.74 9.74 1.05
N PRO A 116 -11.50 10.09 2.10
CA PRO A 116 -11.03 10.96 3.17
C PRO A 116 -9.71 10.53 3.84
N ILE A 117 -9.47 9.22 4.01
CA ILE A 117 -8.23 8.70 4.60
C ILE A 117 -7.06 8.98 3.64
N VAL A 118 -7.23 8.63 2.36
CA VAL A 118 -6.23 8.85 1.31
C VAL A 118 -5.93 10.35 1.12
N ASP A 119 -6.95 11.22 1.11
CA ASP A 119 -6.80 12.67 0.95
C ASP A 119 -6.07 13.32 2.14
N ARG A 120 -6.25 12.79 3.36
CA ARG A 120 -5.49 13.24 4.54
C ARG A 120 -4.04 12.80 4.46
N LEU A 121 -3.80 11.54 4.11
CA LEU A 121 -2.46 11.01 3.93
C LEU A 121 -1.70 11.77 2.83
N ALA A 122 -2.33 11.97 1.67
CA ALA A 122 -1.74 12.68 0.53
C ALA A 122 -1.31 14.10 0.89
N ARG A 123 -2.12 14.82 1.68
CA ARG A 123 -1.73 16.14 2.20
C ARG A 123 -0.55 16.07 3.17
N LEU A 124 -0.49 15.04 4.01
CA LEU A 124 0.59 14.86 4.99
C LEU A 124 1.94 14.56 4.32
N ILE A 125 1.95 13.66 3.33
CA ILE A 125 3.18 13.14 2.71
C ILE A 125 3.55 13.85 1.40
N LYS A 126 2.85 14.93 1.04
CA LYS A 126 3.11 15.65 -0.20
C LYS A 126 4.57 16.14 -0.26
N GLY A 127 5.32 15.60 -1.22
CA GLY A 127 6.74 15.90 -1.43
C GLY A 127 7.69 15.31 -0.37
N SER A 128 7.19 14.59 0.64
CA SER A 128 8.05 14.04 1.70
C SER A 128 8.97 12.93 1.18
N ILE A 129 8.56 12.19 0.14
CA ILE A 129 9.37 11.16 -0.52
C ILE A 129 10.58 11.80 -1.22
N ALA A 130 10.39 12.80 -2.09
CA ALA A 130 11.48 13.57 -2.69
C ALA A 130 12.45 14.13 -1.64
N TYR A 131 11.93 14.73 -0.55
CA TYR A 131 12.78 15.25 0.52
C TYR A 131 13.53 14.15 1.28
N ALA A 132 12.95 12.96 1.44
CA ALA A 132 13.65 11.82 2.04
C ALA A 132 14.79 11.36 1.12
N LEU A 133 14.51 11.13 -0.17
CA LEU A 133 15.52 10.74 -1.16
C LEU A 133 16.67 11.75 -1.24
N ALA A 134 16.38 13.05 -1.20
CA ALA A 134 17.39 14.10 -1.23
C ALA A 134 18.37 14.05 -0.04
N ARG A 135 17.93 13.56 1.13
CA ARG A 135 18.79 13.41 2.31
C ARG A 135 19.76 12.23 2.22
N PHE A 136 19.44 11.23 1.38
CA PHE A 136 20.26 10.04 1.14
C PHE A 136 21.05 10.11 -0.17
N ARG A 137 21.05 11.26 -0.85
CA ARG A 137 21.79 11.46 -2.09
C ARG A 137 23.30 11.41 -1.83
N VAL A 138 24.02 10.71 -2.71
CA VAL A 138 25.49 10.61 -2.76
C VAL A 138 26.07 11.24 -4.01
#